data_AF-A0A6A5HFA2-F1
#
_entry.id   AF-A0A6A5HFA2-F1
#
_cell.length_a   1.000
_cell.length_b   1.000
_cell.length_c   1.000
_cell.angle_alpha   90.00
_cell.angle_beta   90.00
_cell.angle_gamma   90.00
#
_symmetry.space_group_name_H-M   'P 1'
#
loop_
_entity.id
_entity.type
_entity.pdbx_description
1 polymer ?
#
loop_
_entity_poly.entity_id
_entity_poly.type
_entity_poly.pdbx_seq_one_letter_code
_entity_poly.pdbx_strand_id
1 'polypeptide(L)'
;MVMNPLTATLLAAIIGTVASASCGSSGIPFRFEVLPSGQPVLGCGSPTCFGSENGGKDLRHDSNFMAGPDGDDGFFREGDLARVRVRNSDAPAQMANCPREFSSSSCSNPMTWVGGFKASESGDLSLQCCHYEGLRFAQEVGRPVVHAGEVYSGGEVLRDGRQTGFDAISNVKKITSGNGDVAYELTVTRMNCLPNPAEDSNEVSFDIQRDIGRILEKVGETAASGVQTNQIEADQRLSPSTDVQSDSYVTPTESDPQETVEQFVQVGEQVVPVTSAGYYYPVASGVPACFTGDAKVMTPSGEKEMRDVRVGDLVLTSEYGKMVYTRVSSWLHRLPETKAAFIKLTTDHGPEVSMTPQHFIYKADCVTEELDLVYAEDINKGDCVMVKETEKNLIMTVVTAKSTFYETGVYAPMTETGDLIVDDVYASCHNVIKTNTLSHTFLNLATAMQQKVRSILGFFEETGHLPASSEFFLNIIDVLLPHKY
;
A
#
# COMPACT_ATOMS: atom_id res chain seq x y z
N MET A 1 -22.71 -7.49 58.68
CA MET A 1 -21.39 -7.12 58.13
C MET A 1 -21.61 -5.94 57.21
N VAL A 2 -21.23 -4.75 57.66
CA VAL A 2 -21.39 -3.50 56.90
C VAL A 2 -20.17 -3.40 55.98
N MET A 3 -20.38 -3.54 54.67
CA MET A 3 -19.31 -3.35 53.68
C MET A 3 -18.93 -1.87 53.63
N ASN A 4 -17.63 -1.62 53.68
CA ASN A 4 -17.00 -0.30 53.72
C ASN A 4 -17.11 0.38 52.33
N PRO A 5 -17.52 1.66 52.21
CA PRO A 5 -17.66 2.33 50.91
C PRO A 5 -16.35 2.44 50.10
N LEU A 6 -15.20 2.22 50.73
CA LEU A 6 -13.88 2.21 50.08
C LEU A 6 -13.61 0.95 49.23
N THR A 7 -14.34 -0.14 49.43
CA THR A 7 -14.18 -1.36 48.60
C THR A 7 -15.02 -1.33 47.32
N ALA A 8 -16.00 -0.42 47.21
CA ALA A 8 -16.81 -0.25 45.99
C ALA A 8 -16.10 0.59 44.92
N THR A 9 -15.14 1.43 45.29
CA THR A 9 -14.39 2.29 44.35
C THR A 9 -13.16 1.61 43.76
N LEU A 10 -12.67 0.51 44.34
CA LEU A 10 -11.54 -0.24 43.77
C LEU A 10 -11.99 -1.30 42.73
N LEU A 11 -13.27 -1.70 42.73
CA LEU A 11 -13.85 -2.53 41.65
C LEU A 11 -14.30 -1.73 40.42
N ALA A 12 -14.33 -0.39 40.51
CA ALA A 12 -14.62 0.49 39.37
C ALA A 12 -13.35 0.91 38.60
N ALA A 13 -12.18 0.36 38.94
CA ALA A 13 -10.91 0.60 38.23
C ALA A 13 -10.48 -0.57 37.32
N ILE A 14 -11.40 -1.51 37.05
CA ILE A 14 -11.33 -2.42 35.90
C ILE A 14 -12.42 -2.00 34.91
N ILE A 15 -12.47 -0.70 34.61
CA ILE A 15 -13.18 -0.24 33.41
C ILE A 15 -12.28 -0.68 32.27
N GLY A 16 -12.78 -1.61 31.44
CA GLY A 16 -12.09 -2.07 30.24
C GLY A 16 -11.49 -0.87 29.51
N THR A 17 -10.18 -0.91 29.31
CA THR A 17 -9.49 0.05 28.45
C THR A 17 -10.06 -0.12 27.06
N VAL A 18 -11.05 0.69 26.71
CA VAL A 18 -11.62 0.71 25.36
C VAL A 18 -10.49 1.15 24.43
N ALA A 19 -9.94 0.18 23.69
CA ALA A 19 -8.87 0.39 22.74
C ALA A 19 -9.31 1.45 21.70
N SER A 20 -8.45 2.43 21.46
CA SER A 20 -8.71 3.51 20.51
C SER A 20 -7.54 3.64 19.55
N ALA A 21 -7.79 3.31 18.28
CA ALA A 21 -6.84 3.49 17.20
C ALA A 21 -7.12 4.83 16.51
N SER A 22 -6.07 5.61 16.23
CA SER A 22 -6.18 6.87 15.48
C SER A 22 -4.95 7.14 14.63
N CYS A 23 -5.17 7.53 13.38
CA CYS A 23 -4.15 8.00 12.45
C CYS A 23 -3.63 9.41 12.75
N GLY A 24 -4.25 10.14 13.69
CA GLY A 24 -3.91 11.52 13.96
C GLY A 24 -4.25 12.45 12.79
N SER A 25 -3.69 13.66 12.82
CA SER A 25 -3.92 14.70 11.80
C SER A 25 -3.03 14.56 10.57
N SER A 26 -1.96 13.74 10.65
CA SER A 26 -0.95 13.57 9.59
C SER A 26 -0.99 12.22 8.87
N GLY A 27 -1.85 11.30 9.33
CA GLY A 27 -2.05 9.97 8.74
C GLY A 27 -3.37 9.85 7.98
N ILE A 28 -3.33 9.13 6.86
CA ILE A 28 -4.50 8.72 6.08
C ILE A 28 -4.82 7.26 6.40
N PRO A 29 -6.08 6.92 6.76
CA PRO A 29 -6.50 5.54 6.97
C PRO A 29 -6.51 4.79 5.64
N PHE A 30 -5.59 3.86 5.43
CA PHE A 30 -5.49 3.16 4.14
C PHE A 30 -5.62 1.65 4.27
N ARG A 31 -5.41 1.08 5.45
CA ARG A 31 -5.52 -0.37 5.69
C ARG A 31 -6.45 -0.64 6.86
N PHE A 32 -7.21 -1.71 6.75
CA PHE A 32 -8.08 -2.20 7.82
C PHE A 32 -8.00 -3.72 7.84
N GLU A 33 -7.51 -4.25 8.95
CA GLU A 33 -7.33 -5.68 9.16
C GLU A 33 -8.28 -6.13 10.26
N VAL A 34 -8.82 -7.34 10.13
CA VAL A 34 -9.62 -7.97 11.17
C VAL A 34 -8.87 -9.22 11.57
N LEU A 35 -8.31 -9.26 12.77
CA LEU A 35 -7.56 -10.40 13.27
C LEU A 35 -8.47 -11.65 13.34
N PRO A 36 -7.92 -12.87 13.41
CA PRO A 36 -8.74 -14.08 13.60
C PRO A 36 -9.63 -14.04 14.86
N SER A 37 -9.27 -13.23 15.86
CA SER A 37 -10.09 -12.97 17.06
C SER A 37 -11.31 -12.08 16.79
N GLY A 38 -11.41 -11.46 15.62
CA GLY A 38 -12.40 -10.45 15.27
C GLY A 38 -11.99 -9.02 15.62
N GLN A 39 -10.82 -8.82 16.26
CA GLN A 39 -10.32 -7.50 16.61
C GLN A 39 -9.91 -6.71 15.35
N PRO A 40 -10.43 -5.48 15.16
CA PRO A 40 -10.02 -4.62 14.04
C PRO A 40 -8.70 -3.90 14.33
N VAL A 41 -7.89 -3.72 13.29
CA VAL A 41 -6.59 -3.06 13.30
C VAL A 41 -6.54 -2.01 12.18
N LEU A 42 -6.18 -0.77 12.52
CA LEU A 42 -6.13 0.36 11.58
C LEU A 42 -4.71 0.64 11.08
N GLY A 43 -4.47 0.63 9.77
CA GLY A 43 -3.21 1.06 9.18
C GLY A 43 -3.28 2.47 8.59
N CYS A 44 -2.31 3.29 8.97
CA CYS A 44 -2.22 4.71 8.63
C CYS A 44 -0.98 5.00 7.79
N GLY A 45 -1.08 5.88 6.79
CA GLY A 45 0.02 6.23 5.90
C GLY A 45 0.13 7.73 5.68
N SER A 46 1.32 8.21 5.28
CA SER A 46 1.57 9.62 5.00
C SER A 46 2.26 9.74 3.64
N PRO A 47 1.49 9.75 2.53
CA PRO A 47 2.07 9.91 1.19
C PRO A 47 2.66 11.32 1.02
N THR A 48 3.49 11.53 -0.01
CA THR A 48 4.19 12.82 -0.20
C THR A 48 3.26 14.03 -0.32
N CYS A 49 2.01 13.84 -0.74
CA CYS A 49 1.01 14.90 -0.87
C CYS A 49 0.34 15.30 0.47
N PHE A 50 0.51 14.55 1.56
CA PHE A 50 -0.24 14.73 2.81
C PHE A 50 0.58 14.41 4.07
N GLY A 51 0.32 15.11 5.17
CA GLY A 51 0.90 14.87 6.50
C GLY A 51 1.93 15.91 6.96
N SER A 52 2.25 16.87 6.09
CA SER A 52 3.22 17.94 6.37
C SER A 52 2.57 19.23 6.87
N GLU A 53 3.25 19.92 7.78
CA GLU A 53 2.90 21.28 8.20
C GLU A 53 3.17 22.34 7.10
N ASN A 54 2.98 23.63 7.44
CA ASN A 54 3.23 24.75 6.53
C ASN A 54 4.67 24.73 6.01
N GLY A 55 4.85 24.98 4.72
CA GLY A 55 6.14 24.93 4.05
C GLY A 55 6.71 23.51 3.84
N GLY A 56 5.98 22.46 4.23
CA GLY A 56 6.37 21.07 3.98
C GLY A 56 7.53 20.53 4.82
N LYS A 57 7.99 21.28 5.83
CA LYS A 57 9.24 21.00 6.56
C LYS A 57 9.10 19.95 7.65
N ASP A 58 7.94 19.87 8.31
CA ASP A 58 7.75 19.04 9.50
C ASP A 58 6.57 18.07 9.33
N LEU A 59 6.79 16.83 9.72
CA LEU A 59 5.75 15.81 9.87
C LEU A 59 5.27 15.80 11.31
N ARG A 60 3.97 16.00 11.50
CA ARG A 60 3.37 15.84 12.83
C ARG A 60 3.17 14.37 13.11
N HIS A 61 3.48 13.93 14.33
CA HIS A 61 3.31 12.55 14.76
C HIS A 61 2.32 12.53 15.92
N ASP A 62 1.03 12.44 15.59
CA ASP A 62 -0.07 12.44 16.56
C ASP A 62 -1.03 11.27 16.36
N SER A 63 -0.58 10.22 15.67
CA SER A 63 -1.23 8.91 15.67
C SER A 63 -1.15 8.27 17.05
N ASN A 64 -2.17 7.51 17.42
CA ASN A 64 -2.24 6.82 18.71
C ASN A 64 -2.79 5.41 18.49
N PHE A 65 -2.04 4.41 18.93
CA PHE A 65 -2.40 3.00 18.87
C PHE A 65 -2.18 2.38 20.25
N MET A 66 -3.07 1.47 20.64
CA MET A 66 -3.04 0.80 21.93
C MET A 66 -2.69 -0.67 21.76
N ALA A 67 -1.74 -1.13 22.58
CA ALA A 67 -1.41 -2.54 22.69
C ALA A 67 -2.59 -3.31 23.31
N GLY A 68 -3.05 -4.33 22.59
CA GLY A 68 -4.04 -5.31 23.05
C GLY A 68 -3.44 -6.70 23.22
N PRO A 69 -4.26 -7.69 23.63
CA PRO A 69 -3.84 -9.09 23.77
C PRO A 69 -3.27 -9.69 22.48
N ASP A 70 -3.78 -9.24 21.33
CA ASP A 70 -3.41 -9.72 19.99
C ASP A 70 -2.44 -8.77 19.26
N GLY A 71 -1.86 -7.79 19.96
CA GLY A 71 -0.99 -6.75 19.39
C GLY A 71 -1.67 -5.38 19.34
N ASP A 72 -1.01 -4.42 18.69
CA ASP A 72 -1.49 -3.04 18.59
C ASP A 72 -2.77 -2.95 17.74
N ASP A 73 -3.73 -2.12 18.15
CA ASP A 73 -4.98 -1.86 17.43
C ASP A 73 -4.80 -0.99 16.15
N GLY A 74 -3.57 -0.69 15.79
CA GLY A 74 -3.21 -0.04 14.55
C GLY A 74 -1.71 0.17 14.39
N PHE A 75 -1.32 0.72 13.25
CA PHE A 75 0.07 1.04 12.96
C PHE A 75 0.21 2.18 11.96
N PHE A 76 1.40 2.77 11.91
CA PHE A 76 1.79 3.72 10.87
C PHE A 76 2.76 3.06 9.88
N ARG A 77 2.54 3.22 8.58
CA ARG A 77 3.36 2.62 7.53
C ARG A 77 4.80 3.10 7.65
N GLU A 78 5.73 2.15 7.73
CA GLU A 78 7.16 2.42 7.82
C GLU A 78 7.68 3.17 6.58
N GLY A 79 8.71 3.99 6.76
CA GLY A 79 9.38 4.71 5.68
C GLY A 79 8.68 5.98 5.22
N ASP A 80 7.35 6.13 5.40
CA ASP A 80 6.62 7.35 5.01
C ASP A 80 7.13 8.61 5.72
N LEU A 81 7.59 8.44 6.97
CA LEU A 81 8.14 9.52 7.78
C LEU A 81 9.53 9.95 7.34
N ALA A 82 10.26 9.09 6.65
CA ALA A 82 11.60 9.36 6.13
C ALA A 82 11.57 9.92 4.69
N ARG A 83 10.39 10.00 4.05
CA ARG A 83 10.27 10.49 2.67
C ARG A 83 10.55 11.98 2.59
N VAL A 84 11.47 12.36 1.69
CA VAL A 84 11.77 13.76 1.41
C VAL A 84 10.58 14.42 0.72
N ARG A 85 10.15 15.56 1.25
CA ARG A 85 9.04 16.37 0.71
C ARG A 85 9.60 17.71 0.27
N VAL A 86 9.68 17.92 -1.03
CA VAL A 86 10.09 19.21 -1.59
C VAL A 86 8.83 20.06 -1.78
N ARG A 87 8.71 21.15 -1.03
CA ARG A 87 7.62 22.12 -1.14
C ARG A 87 8.16 23.53 -0.97
N ASN A 88 7.50 24.48 -1.63
CA ASN A 88 7.73 25.89 -1.40
C ASN A 88 7.44 26.24 0.08
N SER A 89 8.21 27.14 0.67
CA SER A 89 8.05 27.61 2.06
C SER A 89 6.66 28.15 2.36
N ASP A 90 5.99 28.70 1.35
CA ASP A 90 4.66 29.32 1.50
C ASP A 90 3.52 28.32 1.27
N ALA A 91 3.83 27.05 0.99
CA ALA A 91 2.83 26.03 0.74
C ALA A 91 2.03 25.74 2.02
N PRO A 92 0.69 25.65 1.94
CA PRO A 92 -0.14 25.39 3.12
C PRO A 92 0.08 23.96 3.65
N ALA A 93 -0.15 23.80 4.94
CA ALA A 93 -0.21 22.49 5.59
C ALA A 93 -1.20 21.56 4.86
N GLN A 94 -0.87 20.28 4.81
CA GLN A 94 -1.72 19.24 4.23
C GLN A 94 -2.04 18.25 5.34
N MET A 95 -2.95 18.63 6.24
CA MET A 95 -3.30 17.88 7.43
C MET A 95 -4.81 17.82 7.58
N ALA A 96 -5.29 16.76 8.20
CA ALA A 96 -6.70 16.59 8.50
C ALA A 96 -7.04 17.22 9.85
N ASN A 97 -8.26 17.73 9.97
CA ASN A 97 -8.80 18.21 11.24
C ASN A 97 -9.60 17.09 11.90
N CYS A 98 -9.04 16.52 12.96
CA CYS A 98 -9.60 15.37 13.66
C CYS A 98 -10.18 15.78 15.03
N PRO A 99 -11.47 15.50 15.30
CA PRO A 99 -12.04 15.72 16.64
C PRO A 99 -11.39 14.77 17.64
N ARG A 100 -11.28 15.15 18.91
CA ARG A 100 -10.70 14.28 19.95
C ARG A 100 -11.59 13.08 20.32
N GLU A 101 -12.89 13.23 20.12
CA GLU A 101 -13.89 12.24 20.50
C GLU A 101 -14.23 11.28 19.35
N PHE A 102 -14.61 10.07 19.73
CA PHE A 102 -15.03 8.98 18.84
C PHE A 102 -16.53 8.77 19.07
N SER A 103 -17.35 9.64 18.49
CA SER A 103 -18.80 9.68 18.76
C SER A 103 -19.68 9.30 17.57
N SER A 104 -19.08 9.12 16.39
CA SER A 104 -19.82 8.93 15.15
C SER A 104 -20.05 7.44 14.88
N SER A 105 -21.26 7.05 14.50
CA SER A 105 -21.54 5.70 13.99
C SER A 105 -21.18 5.52 12.51
N SER A 106 -21.03 6.63 11.78
CA SER A 106 -20.65 6.65 10.37
C SER A 106 -20.06 8.01 9.98
N CYS A 107 -19.09 8.02 9.07
CA CYS A 107 -18.52 9.22 8.48
C CYS A 107 -19.15 9.45 7.09
N SER A 108 -20.30 10.11 7.06
CA SER A 108 -21.11 10.28 5.82
C SER A 108 -20.78 11.55 5.03
N ASN A 109 -19.93 12.44 5.55
CA ASN A 109 -19.57 13.67 4.85
C ASN A 109 -18.50 13.36 3.79
N PRO A 110 -18.68 13.79 2.52
CA PRO A 110 -17.74 13.50 1.43
C PRO A 110 -16.34 14.12 1.63
N MET A 111 -16.21 15.11 2.52
CA MET A 111 -14.92 15.71 2.90
C MET A 111 -14.34 15.13 4.19
N THR A 112 -14.84 13.98 4.65
CA THR A 112 -14.33 13.30 5.84
C THR A 112 -13.90 11.87 5.56
N TRP A 113 -12.97 11.37 6.37
CA TRP A 113 -12.62 9.96 6.42
C TRP A 113 -12.59 9.43 7.85
N VAL A 114 -12.40 8.10 8.01
CA VAL A 114 -12.25 7.48 9.33
C VAL A 114 -10.85 7.74 9.87
N GLY A 115 -10.69 8.78 10.67
CA GLY A 115 -9.42 9.08 11.35
C GLY A 115 -9.03 8.06 12.40
N GLY A 116 -10.00 7.30 12.90
CA GLY A 116 -9.80 6.35 13.99
C GLY A 116 -11.11 5.72 14.45
N PHE A 117 -11.02 4.75 15.35
CA PHE A 117 -12.17 4.15 16.00
C PHE A 117 -11.87 3.76 17.46
N LYS A 118 -12.94 3.63 18.24
CA LYS A 118 -13.00 2.89 19.50
C LYS A 118 -13.78 1.61 19.28
N ALA A 119 -13.16 0.47 19.54
CA ALA A 119 -13.80 -0.84 19.42
C ALA A 119 -14.36 -1.30 20.76
N SER A 120 -15.61 -1.75 20.76
CA SER A 120 -16.24 -2.42 21.91
C SER A 120 -15.96 -3.93 21.89
N GLU A 121 -16.19 -4.61 23.01
CA GLU A 121 -16.06 -6.08 23.10
C GLU A 121 -17.00 -6.82 22.14
N SER A 122 -18.15 -6.23 21.80
CA SER A 122 -19.07 -6.80 20.79
C SER A 122 -18.59 -6.58 19.36
N GLY A 123 -17.53 -5.80 19.13
CA GLY A 123 -17.04 -5.40 17.81
C GLY A 123 -17.73 -4.17 17.22
N ASP A 124 -18.61 -3.49 17.97
CA ASP A 124 -19.19 -2.20 17.53
C ASP A 124 -18.14 -1.10 17.57
N LEU A 125 -18.14 -0.24 16.55
CA LEU A 125 -17.15 0.82 16.39
C LEU A 125 -17.78 2.19 16.63
N SER A 126 -17.13 3.00 17.46
CA SER A 126 -17.37 4.44 17.52
C SER A 126 -16.26 5.15 16.75
N LEU A 127 -16.60 5.87 15.69
CA LEU A 127 -15.67 6.43 14.72
C LEU A 127 -15.27 7.88 15.07
N GLN A 128 -14.05 8.23 14.69
CA GLN A 128 -13.53 9.59 14.62
C GLN A 128 -13.52 10.01 13.14
N CYS A 129 -14.30 11.01 12.77
CA CYS A 129 -14.36 11.50 11.39
C CYS A 129 -13.46 12.73 11.23
N CYS A 130 -12.34 12.58 10.53
CA CYS A 130 -11.44 13.70 10.27
C CYS A 130 -11.82 14.42 8.99
N HIS A 131 -11.87 15.75 9.03
CA HIS A 131 -12.17 16.60 7.88
C HIS A 131 -10.90 16.96 7.10
N TYR A 132 -10.95 16.85 5.78
CA TYR A 132 -9.85 17.26 4.90
C TYR A 132 -10.36 17.83 3.59
N GLU A 133 -9.95 19.07 3.27
CA GLU A 133 -10.39 19.78 2.05
C GLU A 133 -9.96 19.07 0.76
N GLY A 134 -8.84 18.32 0.78
CA GLY A 134 -8.36 17.56 -0.38
C GLY A 134 -9.31 16.44 -0.84
N LEU A 135 -10.34 16.12 -0.03
CA LEU A 135 -11.37 15.16 -0.38
C LEU A 135 -12.51 15.73 -1.24
N ARG A 136 -12.54 17.04 -1.52
CA ARG A 136 -13.63 17.70 -2.28
C ARG A 136 -13.98 17.03 -3.61
N PHE A 137 -12.99 16.45 -4.29
CA PHE A 137 -13.16 15.77 -5.58
C PHE A 137 -12.93 14.26 -5.50
N ALA A 138 -12.92 13.71 -4.28
CA ALA A 138 -12.68 12.29 -4.07
C ALA A 138 -13.89 11.47 -4.52
N GLN A 139 -13.64 10.27 -5.06
CA GLN A 139 -14.68 9.40 -5.61
C GLN A 139 -14.69 8.06 -4.90
N GLU A 140 -15.88 7.51 -4.66
CA GLU A 140 -16.00 6.16 -4.10
C GLU A 140 -15.48 5.12 -5.10
N VAL A 141 -14.55 4.28 -4.64
CA VAL A 141 -13.92 3.21 -5.44
C VAL A 141 -14.65 1.89 -5.23
N GLY A 142 -15.14 1.65 -4.01
CA GLY A 142 -15.86 0.44 -3.68
C GLY A 142 -16.14 0.28 -2.20
N ARG A 143 -16.82 -0.83 -1.89
CA ARG A 143 -17.25 -1.20 -0.54
C ARG A 143 -16.82 -2.63 -0.20
N PRO A 144 -15.51 -2.87 0.02
CA PRO A 144 -15.04 -4.19 0.37
C PRO A 144 -15.53 -4.57 1.76
N VAL A 145 -15.79 -5.86 1.95
CA VAL A 145 -16.12 -6.45 3.25
C VAL A 145 -14.89 -7.19 3.75
N VAL A 146 -14.51 -6.95 5.00
CA VAL A 146 -13.37 -7.60 5.66
C VAL A 146 -13.90 -8.52 6.75
N HIS A 147 -13.68 -9.82 6.59
CA HIS A 147 -14.00 -10.84 7.57
C HIS A 147 -12.84 -11.09 8.53
N ALA A 148 -13.08 -11.83 9.62
CA ALA A 148 -12.02 -12.24 10.54
C ALA A 148 -10.92 -13.04 9.82
N GLY A 149 -9.66 -12.67 10.06
CA GLY A 149 -8.47 -13.18 9.39
C GLY A 149 -8.17 -12.53 8.03
N GLU A 150 -8.97 -11.55 7.61
CA GLU A 150 -8.77 -10.83 6.35
C GLU A 150 -8.25 -9.41 6.56
N VAL A 151 -7.67 -8.87 5.49
CA VAL A 151 -7.16 -7.51 5.46
C VAL A 151 -7.60 -6.81 4.20
N TYR A 152 -8.03 -5.56 4.36
CA TYR A 152 -8.18 -4.61 3.29
C TYR A 152 -7.00 -3.64 3.28
N SER A 153 -6.54 -3.29 2.07
CA SER A 153 -5.66 -2.14 1.90
C SER A 153 -5.89 -1.39 0.61
N GLY A 154 -6.08 -0.09 0.76
CA GLY A 154 -5.88 0.92 -0.27
C GLY A 154 -4.44 1.42 -0.24
N GLY A 155 -4.28 2.74 -0.32
CA GLY A 155 -2.98 3.41 -0.37
C GLY A 155 -2.73 4.12 -1.70
N GLU A 156 -1.48 4.22 -2.10
CA GLU A 156 -1.04 5.03 -3.24
C GLU A 156 -1.55 4.46 -4.57
N VAL A 157 -2.20 5.30 -5.37
CA VAL A 157 -2.70 4.93 -6.70
C VAL A 157 -1.73 5.46 -7.73
N LEU A 158 -1.20 4.58 -8.55
CA LEU A 158 -0.08 4.86 -9.41
C LEU A 158 -0.49 4.59 -10.88
N ARG A 159 -0.12 5.52 -11.77
CA ARG A 159 -0.34 5.44 -13.22
C ARG A 159 0.99 5.77 -13.91
N ASP A 160 1.45 4.87 -14.77
CA ASP A 160 2.76 5.00 -15.46
C ASP A 160 3.93 5.21 -14.47
N GLY A 161 3.89 4.52 -13.33
CA GLY A 161 4.89 4.65 -12.25
C GLY A 161 4.79 5.94 -11.43
N ARG A 162 3.87 6.85 -11.75
CA ARG A 162 3.67 8.12 -11.03
C ARG A 162 2.42 8.08 -10.16
N GLN A 163 2.53 8.61 -8.94
CA GLN A 163 1.38 8.69 -8.04
C GLN A 163 0.36 9.71 -8.58
N THR A 164 -0.89 9.27 -8.66
CA THR A 164 -2.03 10.05 -9.14
C THR A 164 -3.13 10.20 -8.10
N GLY A 165 -3.23 9.25 -7.19
CA GLY A 165 -4.26 9.25 -6.15
C GLY A 165 -3.82 8.53 -4.88
N PHE A 166 -4.74 8.48 -3.95
CA PHE A 166 -4.62 7.70 -2.72
C PHE A 166 -6.01 7.18 -2.33
N ASP A 167 -6.13 5.87 -2.13
CA ASP A 167 -7.34 5.20 -1.70
C ASP A 167 -7.39 5.19 -0.17
N ALA A 168 -8.34 5.92 0.39
CA ALA A 168 -8.55 6.10 1.82
C ALA A 168 -9.86 5.45 2.27
N ILE A 169 -9.90 5.02 3.53
CA ILE A 169 -11.09 4.46 4.17
C ILE A 169 -11.95 5.61 4.69
N SER A 170 -13.01 5.93 3.96
CA SER A 170 -13.89 7.04 4.29
C SER A 170 -14.97 6.68 5.30
N ASN A 171 -15.36 5.41 5.38
CA ASN A 171 -16.32 4.92 6.38
C ASN A 171 -16.06 3.44 6.73
N VAL A 172 -16.48 3.01 7.93
CA VAL A 172 -16.46 1.61 8.35
C VAL A 172 -17.80 1.28 9.00
N LYS A 173 -18.41 0.17 8.59
CA LYS A 173 -19.69 -0.29 9.11
C LYS A 173 -19.58 -1.77 9.48
N LYS A 174 -19.82 -2.09 10.75
CA LYS A 174 -19.95 -3.47 11.19
C LYS A 174 -21.18 -4.12 10.54
N ILE A 175 -21.01 -5.33 10.04
CA ILE A 175 -22.07 -6.20 9.54
C ILE A 175 -21.97 -7.57 10.21
N THR A 176 -23.09 -8.26 10.31
CA THR A 176 -23.13 -9.65 10.77
C THR A 176 -23.20 -10.54 9.53
N SER A 177 -22.22 -11.41 9.35
CA SER A 177 -22.20 -12.40 8.27
C SER A 177 -23.37 -13.39 8.45
N GLY A 178 -23.79 -14.04 7.37
CA GLY A 178 -24.88 -15.04 7.40
C GLY A 178 -24.63 -16.21 8.35
N ASN A 179 -23.38 -16.41 8.77
CA ASN A 179 -22.95 -17.47 9.70
C ASN A 179 -22.94 -17.01 11.17
N GLY A 180 -23.21 -15.74 11.45
CA GLY A 180 -23.14 -15.13 12.79
C GLY A 180 -21.82 -14.43 13.11
N ASP A 181 -20.80 -14.57 12.25
CA ASP A 181 -19.48 -13.96 12.44
C ASP A 181 -19.50 -12.44 12.16
N VAL A 182 -18.68 -11.69 12.88
CA VAL A 182 -18.52 -10.24 12.69
C VAL A 182 -17.66 -9.97 11.45
N ALA A 183 -18.13 -9.06 10.59
CA ALA A 183 -17.36 -8.54 9.47
C ALA A 183 -17.55 -7.01 9.37
N TYR A 184 -16.70 -6.35 8.60
CA TYR A 184 -16.73 -4.90 8.45
C TYR A 184 -16.82 -4.53 6.98
N GLU A 185 -17.92 -3.88 6.59
CA GLU A 185 -18.06 -3.23 5.28
C GLU A 185 -17.36 -1.86 5.34
N LEU A 186 -16.37 -1.66 4.47
CA LEU A 186 -15.66 -0.41 4.34
C LEU A 186 -16.32 0.45 3.25
N THR A 187 -16.11 1.76 3.30
CA THR A 187 -16.29 2.64 2.13
C THR A 187 -14.92 3.19 1.78
N VAL A 188 -14.50 2.98 0.55
CA VAL A 188 -13.18 3.38 0.05
C VAL A 188 -13.37 4.54 -0.90
N THR A 189 -12.60 5.61 -0.71
CA THR A 189 -12.66 6.80 -1.54
C THR A 189 -11.26 7.16 -2.05
N ARG A 190 -11.15 7.36 -3.36
CA ARG A 190 -9.92 7.81 -4.03
C ARG A 190 -9.85 9.31 -4.00
N MET A 191 -8.84 9.84 -3.32
CA MET A 191 -8.51 11.26 -3.37
C MET A 191 -7.38 11.52 -4.37
N ASN A 192 -7.33 12.74 -4.90
CA ASN A 192 -6.20 13.16 -5.73
C ASN A 192 -4.96 13.34 -4.83
N CYS A 193 -3.87 12.69 -5.21
CA CYS A 193 -2.61 12.78 -4.48
C CYS A 193 -1.48 12.74 -5.51
N LEU A 194 -1.08 13.93 -5.94
CA LEU A 194 0.00 14.10 -6.90
C LEU A 194 1.28 14.41 -6.13
N PRO A 195 2.42 13.77 -6.45
CA PRO A 195 3.69 14.15 -5.89
C PRO A 195 4.03 15.55 -6.42
N ASN A 196 4.70 16.34 -5.60
CA ASN A 196 5.19 17.64 -6.04
C ASN A 196 6.09 17.44 -7.27
N PRO A 197 6.02 18.33 -8.27
CA PRO A 197 6.99 18.31 -9.36
C PRO A 197 8.40 18.38 -8.76
N ALA A 198 9.33 17.60 -9.31
CA ALA A 198 10.74 17.77 -8.98
C ALA A 198 11.11 19.21 -9.37
N GLU A 199 11.55 20.01 -8.41
CA GLU A 199 12.22 21.25 -8.75
C GLU A 199 13.59 20.86 -9.30
N ASP A 200 13.79 21.02 -10.61
CA ASP A 200 15.13 21.04 -11.17
C ASP A 200 15.83 22.25 -10.53
N SER A 201 16.67 22.01 -9.53
CA SER A 201 17.60 23.03 -9.06
C SER A 201 18.63 23.24 -10.18
N ASN A 202 18.31 24.11 -11.13
CA ASN A 202 19.34 24.69 -11.96
C ASN A 202 20.20 25.54 -11.02
N GLU A 203 21.35 25.02 -10.62
CA GLU A 203 22.40 25.82 -9.98
C GLU A 203 22.88 26.87 -10.99
N VAL A 204 22.13 27.95 -11.12
CA VAL A 204 22.62 29.14 -11.81
C VAL A 204 23.54 29.83 -10.82
N SER A 205 24.83 29.47 -10.84
CA SER A 205 25.84 30.23 -10.11
C SER A 205 25.94 31.61 -10.75
N PHE A 206 25.23 32.59 -10.20
CA PHE A 206 25.48 33.99 -10.53
C PHE A 206 26.76 34.40 -9.80
N ASP A 207 27.89 34.33 -10.50
CA ASP A 207 29.10 35.01 -10.07
C ASP A 207 28.92 36.49 -10.40
N ILE A 208 28.36 37.23 -9.44
CA ILE A 208 28.01 38.65 -9.54
C ILE A 208 29.20 39.47 -10.07
N GLN A 209 30.44 39.07 -9.78
CA GLN A 209 31.64 39.79 -10.24
C GLN A 209 31.96 39.52 -11.71
N ARG A 210 31.69 38.32 -12.22
CA ARG A 210 31.95 37.94 -13.61
C ARG A 210 30.83 38.37 -14.56
N ASP A 211 29.59 38.35 -14.09
CA ASP A 211 28.42 38.69 -14.91
C ASP A 211 28.20 40.20 -15.06
N ILE A 212 28.53 41.01 -14.02
CA ILE A 212 28.57 42.47 -14.16
C ILE A 212 29.64 42.90 -15.18
N GLY A 213 30.80 42.23 -15.19
CA GLY A 213 31.87 42.48 -16.16
C GLY A 213 31.43 42.27 -17.62
N ARG A 214 30.72 41.15 -17.89
CA ARG A 214 30.19 40.82 -19.23
C ARG A 214 29.10 41.79 -19.71
N ILE A 215 28.31 42.34 -18.79
CA ILE A 215 27.26 43.32 -19.12
C ILE A 215 27.90 44.68 -19.45
N LEU A 216 28.91 45.11 -18.69
CA LEU A 216 29.60 46.38 -18.92
C LEU A 216 30.48 46.36 -20.18
N GLU A 217 31.06 45.21 -20.54
CA GLU A 217 31.84 45.05 -21.78
C GLU A 217 30.95 45.15 -23.03
N LYS A 218 29.73 44.58 -23.01
CA LYS A 218 28.74 44.71 -24.09
C LYS A 218 28.17 46.13 -24.24
N VAL A 219 28.11 46.92 -23.16
CA VAL A 219 27.70 48.34 -23.21
C VAL A 219 28.85 49.23 -23.72
N GLY A 220 30.10 48.82 -23.51
CA GLY A 220 31.28 49.51 -24.05
C GLY A 220 31.46 49.35 -25.58
N GLU A 221 31.18 48.17 -26.13
CA GLU A 221 31.32 47.92 -27.58
C GLU A 221 30.27 48.65 -28.43
N THR A 222 29.09 48.95 -27.88
CA THR A 222 28.05 49.74 -28.57
C THR A 222 28.32 51.24 -28.58
N ALA A 223 29.24 51.73 -27.75
CA ALA A 223 29.65 53.14 -27.73
C ALA A 223 30.84 53.45 -28.66
N ALA A 224 31.54 52.44 -29.18
CA ALA A 224 32.76 52.60 -29.99
C ALA A 224 32.55 52.44 -31.51
N SER A 225 31.38 52.01 -31.97
CA SER A 225 31.05 51.95 -33.41
C SER A 225 30.05 53.06 -33.76
N GLY A 226 30.57 54.24 -34.08
CA GLY A 226 29.76 55.34 -34.56
C GLY A 226 29.10 55.04 -35.90
N VAL A 227 27.79 55.23 -36.01
CA VAL A 227 27.08 55.50 -37.27
C VAL A 227 26.01 56.55 -37.07
N GLN A 228 26.32 57.72 -37.64
CA GLN A 228 25.48 58.74 -38.28
C GLN A 228 24.03 58.98 -37.81
N THR A 229 23.87 60.20 -37.33
CA THR A 229 22.66 61.04 -37.30
C THR A 229 21.76 60.90 -38.53
N ASN A 230 20.45 60.76 -38.30
CA ASN A 230 19.45 61.54 -39.02
C ASN A 230 18.29 61.88 -38.07
N GLN A 231 17.96 63.17 -38.09
CA GLN A 231 16.95 63.84 -37.29
C GLN A 231 15.54 63.34 -37.63
N ILE A 232 14.72 63.07 -36.61
CA ILE A 232 13.28 63.40 -36.65
C ILE A 232 12.90 63.93 -35.27
N GLU A 233 12.23 65.08 -35.30
CA GLU A 233 11.86 65.95 -34.18
C GLU A 233 10.83 65.34 -33.24
N ALA A 234 10.80 65.91 -32.04
CA ALA A 234 9.94 65.59 -30.91
C ALA A 234 8.47 65.92 -31.18
N ASP A 235 7.55 65.21 -30.50
CA ASP A 235 6.64 65.96 -29.64
C ASP A 235 6.11 65.18 -28.43
N GLN A 236 5.95 65.94 -27.35
CA GLN A 236 5.57 65.53 -26.00
C GLN A 236 4.04 65.37 -25.88
N ARG A 237 3.55 64.52 -24.98
CA ARG A 237 2.83 64.93 -23.73
C ARG A 237 1.97 63.82 -23.10
N LEU A 238 2.24 63.64 -21.79
CA LEU A 238 1.37 63.38 -20.64
C LEU A 238 0.37 62.20 -20.59
N SER A 239 0.52 61.44 -19.49
CA SER A 239 -0.42 60.50 -18.83
C SER A 239 -1.65 61.22 -18.18
N PRO A 240 -2.48 60.58 -17.33
CA PRO A 240 -3.47 59.50 -17.52
C PRO A 240 -4.88 59.89 -16.94
N SER A 241 -5.97 59.18 -17.26
CA SER A 241 -7.28 59.34 -16.59
C SER A 241 -8.24 58.18 -16.99
N THR A 242 -8.52 57.21 -16.11
CA THR A 242 -9.71 57.07 -15.22
C THR A 242 -10.94 56.36 -15.81
N ASP A 243 -11.51 55.49 -14.97
CA ASP A 243 -12.92 55.13 -14.77
C ASP A 243 -13.65 54.16 -15.73
N VAL A 244 -13.71 52.89 -15.30
CA VAL A 244 -14.88 52.21 -14.68
C VAL A 244 -16.30 52.55 -15.20
N GLN A 245 -17.00 51.50 -15.70
CA GLN A 245 -18.45 51.10 -15.58
C GLN A 245 -18.99 50.56 -16.93
N SER A 246 -19.34 49.27 -17.06
CA SER A 246 -20.51 48.49 -16.59
C SER A 246 -21.68 48.46 -17.58
N ASP A 247 -22.23 47.26 -17.74
CA ASP A 247 -23.53 46.89 -18.36
C ASP A 247 -23.60 46.97 -19.90
N SER A 248 -24.23 46.08 -20.68
CA SER A 248 -25.28 45.08 -20.44
C SER A 248 -25.46 44.20 -21.69
N TYR A 249 -26.13 43.06 -21.52
CA TYR A 249 -26.50 42.03 -22.51
C TYR A 249 -27.32 42.52 -23.73
N VAL A 250 -27.00 42.02 -24.93
CA VAL A 250 -27.96 41.77 -26.04
C VAL A 250 -27.49 40.58 -26.92
N THR A 251 -28.40 39.65 -27.23
CA THR A 251 -28.37 38.64 -28.34
C THR A 251 -29.78 38.60 -28.96
N PRO A 252 -30.08 37.96 -30.13
CA PRO A 252 -29.29 37.41 -31.26
C PRO A 252 -29.78 38.00 -32.63
N THR A 253 -29.31 37.65 -33.86
CA THR A 253 -29.57 36.43 -34.66
C THR A 253 -28.98 36.56 -36.10
N GLU A 254 -28.81 35.43 -36.80
CA GLU A 254 -28.58 35.18 -38.26
C GLU A 254 -27.17 35.46 -38.87
N SER A 255 -26.60 34.67 -39.80
CA SER A 255 -26.77 33.32 -40.38
C SER A 255 -25.63 33.05 -41.40
N ASP A 256 -24.87 31.95 -41.23
CA ASP A 256 -24.05 31.11 -42.17
C ASP A 256 -22.98 31.75 -43.13
N PRO A 257 -21.97 31.02 -43.70
CA PRO A 257 -21.75 29.57 -43.71
C PRO A 257 -20.36 29.00 -43.38
N GLN A 258 -20.43 27.69 -43.13
CA GLN A 258 -19.45 26.67 -42.77
C GLN A 258 -18.08 26.70 -43.47
N GLU A 259 -17.01 26.65 -42.67
CA GLU A 259 -15.77 25.96 -43.03
C GLU A 259 -15.59 24.74 -42.14
N THR A 260 -15.30 23.60 -42.78
CA THR A 260 -15.11 22.28 -42.19
C THR A 260 -13.84 22.24 -41.36
N VAL A 261 -13.96 22.26 -40.04
CA VAL A 261 -12.91 21.79 -39.13
C VAL A 261 -13.22 20.33 -38.80
N GLU A 262 -12.38 19.42 -39.27
CA GLU A 262 -12.39 18.02 -38.86
C GLU A 262 -12.18 17.96 -37.34
N GLN A 263 -13.27 17.80 -36.61
CA GLN A 263 -13.23 17.51 -35.19
C GLN A 263 -12.93 16.02 -35.04
N PHE A 264 -11.70 15.69 -34.64
CA PHE A 264 -11.38 14.38 -34.11
C PHE A 264 -12.23 14.15 -32.85
N VAL A 265 -13.38 13.50 -33.03
CA VAL A 265 -14.11 12.89 -31.92
C VAL A 265 -13.26 11.71 -31.47
N GLN A 266 -12.44 11.92 -30.42
CA GLN A 266 -12.04 10.78 -29.61
C GLN A 266 -13.30 10.26 -28.95
N VAL A 267 -13.82 9.17 -29.51
CA VAL A 267 -14.84 8.35 -28.88
C VAL A 267 -14.22 7.91 -27.55
N GLY A 268 -14.65 8.57 -26.47
CA GLY A 268 -14.29 8.17 -25.11
C GLY A 268 -14.73 6.74 -24.93
N GLU A 269 -13.76 5.84 -24.86
CA GLU A 269 -13.98 4.48 -24.40
C GLU A 269 -14.68 4.57 -23.04
N GLN A 270 -15.81 3.87 -22.89
CA GLN A 270 -16.53 3.84 -21.62
C GLN A 270 -15.57 3.35 -20.54
N VAL A 271 -15.14 4.27 -19.67
CA VAL A 271 -14.34 3.96 -18.50
C VAL A 271 -15.25 3.21 -17.54
N VAL A 272 -15.15 1.89 -17.54
CA VAL A 272 -15.76 1.05 -16.53
C VAL A 272 -15.04 1.37 -15.20
N PRO A 273 -15.76 1.79 -14.15
CA PRO A 273 -15.14 2.05 -12.85
C PRO A 273 -14.48 0.76 -12.33
N VAL A 274 -13.20 0.84 -11.98
CA VAL A 274 -12.46 -0.27 -11.36
C VAL A 274 -12.95 -0.42 -9.93
N THR A 275 -13.92 -1.30 -9.73
CA THR A 275 -14.44 -1.68 -8.41
C THR A 275 -13.58 -2.78 -7.80
N SER A 276 -12.41 -2.45 -7.26
CA SER A 276 -11.84 -3.19 -6.14
C SER A 276 -10.62 -2.45 -5.61
N ALA A 277 -10.54 -2.36 -4.30
CA ALA A 277 -9.35 -1.88 -3.64
C ALA A 277 -8.69 -3.06 -2.93
N GLY A 278 -7.43 -3.26 -3.29
CA GLY A 278 -6.47 -4.24 -2.80
C GLY A 278 -5.10 -3.67 -3.12
N TYR A 279 -4.08 -4.11 -2.39
CA TYR A 279 -2.70 -3.65 -2.53
C TYR A 279 -2.27 -3.58 -4.01
N TYR A 280 -2.20 -2.36 -4.57
CA TYR A 280 -1.76 -2.11 -5.92
C TYR A 280 -0.39 -1.41 -5.89
N TYR A 281 0.66 -2.14 -6.28
CA TYR A 281 1.81 -1.52 -6.93
C TYR A 281 1.46 -1.33 -8.43
N PRO A 282 1.91 -0.26 -9.09
CA PRO A 282 1.49 0.05 -10.44
C PRO A 282 2.17 -0.89 -11.41
N VAL A 283 1.41 -1.73 -12.07
CA VAL A 283 1.67 -1.99 -13.48
C VAL A 283 0.33 -1.97 -14.19
N ALA A 284 0.25 -1.06 -15.16
CA ALA A 284 -0.87 -0.89 -16.05
C ALA A 284 -1.48 -2.26 -16.41
N SER A 285 -2.73 -2.50 -16.00
CA SER A 285 -3.54 -3.67 -16.34
C SER A 285 -3.21 -4.99 -15.63
N GLY A 286 -3.53 -5.11 -14.34
CA GLY A 286 -3.64 -6.45 -13.71
C GLY A 286 -3.82 -6.40 -12.21
N VAL A 287 -4.68 -7.26 -11.66
CA VAL A 287 -4.65 -7.57 -10.23
C VAL A 287 -3.29 -8.24 -9.95
N PRO A 288 -2.42 -7.71 -9.08
CA PRO A 288 -1.11 -8.30 -8.87
C PRO A 288 -1.23 -9.59 -8.03
N ALA A 289 -0.49 -10.61 -8.47
CA ALA A 289 -0.23 -11.86 -7.75
C ALA A 289 -1.43 -12.64 -7.22
N CYS A 290 -2.32 -13.11 -8.09
CA CYS A 290 -3.46 -13.98 -7.73
C CYS A 290 -3.52 -15.27 -8.56
N PHE A 291 -4.20 -16.27 -8.02
CA PHE A 291 -4.67 -17.49 -8.69
C PHE A 291 -6.16 -17.35 -9.08
N THR A 292 -6.60 -18.23 -9.97
CA THR A 292 -8.02 -18.37 -10.33
C THR A 292 -8.79 -19.05 -9.20
N GLY A 293 -10.12 -18.89 -9.18
CA GLY A 293 -10.94 -19.47 -8.12
C GLY A 293 -11.09 -20.99 -8.16
N ASP A 294 -10.91 -21.59 -9.34
CA ASP A 294 -10.96 -23.04 -9.59
C ASP A 294 -9.60 -23.74 -9.39
N ALA A 295 -8.52 -22.96 -9.23
CA ALA A 295 -7.19 -23.48 -8.92
C ALA A 295 -7.23 -24.35 -7.67
N LYS A 296 -6.48 -25.44 -7.64
CA LYS A 296 -6.58 -26.45 -6.59
C LYS A 296 -5.39 -26.45 -5.66
N VAL A 297 -5.66 -26.58 -4.37
CA VAL A 297 -4.65 -26.82 -3.33
C VAL A 297 -4.93 -28.15 -2.65
N MET A 298 -3.86 -28.82 -2.21
CA MET A 298 -4.00 -30.07 -1.45
C MET A 298 -4.09 -29.76 0.04
N THR A 299 -5.10 -30.30 0.71
CA THR A 299 -5.30 -30.26 2.17
C THR A 299 -5.15 -31.66 2.77
N PRO A 300 -5.02 -31.83 4.10
CA PRO A 300 -5.04 -33.16 4.72
C PRO A 300 -6.33 -33.96 4.47
N SER A 301 -7.43 -33.27 4.13
CA SER A 301 -8.72 -33.87 3.77
C SER A 301 -8.88 -34.14 2.26
N GLY A 302 -7.88 -33.81 1.44
CA GLY A 302 -7.92 -33.93 -0.02
C GLY A 302 -7.83 -32.59 -0.74
N GLU A 303 -8.09 -32.60 -2.05
CA GLU A 303 -8.09 -31.39 -2.87
C GLU A 303 -9.20 -30.42 -2.45
N LYS A 304 -8.89 -29.12 -2.52
CA LYS A 304 -9.83 -28.03 -2.29
C LYS A 304 -9.59 -26.94 -3.34
N GLU A 305 -10.66 -26.40 -3.90
CA GLU A 305 -10.57 -25.24 -4.80
C GLU A 305 -10.19 -23.98 -4.02
N MET A 306 -9.45 -23.08 -4.66
CA MET A 306 -8.91 -21.86 -4.06
C MET A 306 -10.03 -20.98 -3.48
N ARG A 307 -11.19 -20.94 -4.13
CA ARG A 307 -12.37 -20.20 -3.64
C ARG A 307 -12.91 -20.70 -2.30
N ASP A 308 -12.73 -21.98 -2.01
CA ASP A 308 -13.26 -22.66 -0.83
C ASP A 308 -12.25 -22.75 0.31
N VAL A 309 -10.98 -22.39 0.06
CA VAL A 309 -9.93 -22.29 1.07
C VAL A 309 -10.35 -21.26 2.13
N ARG A 310 -10.06 -21.56 3.40
CA ARG A 310 -10.35 -20.69 4.54
C ARG A 310 -9.07 -20.40 5.30
N VAL A 311 -9.03 -19.25 5.97
CA VAL A 311 -7.98 -18.96 6.95
C VAL A 311 -7.99 -20.06 8.01
N GLY A 312 -6.81 -20.57 8.36
CA GLY A 312 -6.63 -21.70 9.25
C GLY A 312 -6.58 -23.07 8.57
N ASP A 313 -6.99 -23.19 7.30
CA ASP A 313 -6.81 -24.43 6.54
C ASP A 313 -5.32 -24.79 6.42
N LEU A 314 -5.04 -26.08 6.44
CA LEU A 314 -3.72 -26.62 6.14
C LEU A 314 -3.61 -26.91 4.65
N VAL A 315 -2.63 -26.32 3.99
CA VAL A 315 -2.35 -26.48 2.56
C VAL A 315 -0.94 -27.00 2.33
N LEU A 316 -0.76 -27.76 1.26
CA LEU A 316 0.51 -28.42 0.94
C LEU A 316 1.51 -27.41 0.36
N THR A 317 2.75 -27.47 0.85
CA THR A 317 3.90 -26.71 0.35
C THR A 317 5.19 -27.55 0.45
N SER A 318 6.34 -26.98 0.09
CA SER A 318 7.66 -27.58 0.20
C SER A 318 8.60 -26.73 1.07
N GLU A 319 8.98 -27.24 2.24
CA GLU A 319 9.93 -26.60 3.14
C GLU A 319 11.24 -27.40 3.21
N TYR A 320 12.39 -26.78 2.91
CA TYR A 320 13.70 -27.45 2.86
C TYR A 320 13.72 -28.73 2.01
N GLY A 321 13.00 -28.72 0.87
CA GLY A 321 12.87 -29.86 -0.04
C GLY A 321 11.98 -30.99 0.47
N LYS A 322 11.17 -30.75 1.51
CA LYS A 322 10.20 -31.71 2.04
C LYS A 322 8.79 -31.18 1.91
N MET A 323 7.90 -32.04 1.44
CA MET A 323 6.47 -31.76 1.38
C MET A 323 5.90 -31.66 2.79
N VAL A 324 5.36 -30.50 3.15
CA VAL A 324 4.77 -30.22 4.46
C VAL A 324 3.44 -29.50 4.31
N TYR A 325 2.58 -29.63 5.31
CA TYR A 325 1.36 -28.83 5.39
C TYR A 325 1.62 -27.58 6.21
N THR A 326 1.34 -26.43 5.63
CA THR A 326 1.45 -25.11 6.25
C THR A 326 0.06 -24.51 6.42
N ARG A 327 -0.12 -23.65 7.41
CA ARG A 327 -1.42 -23.00 7.65
C ARG A 327 -1.58 -21.80 6.72
N VAL A 328 -2.79 -21.63 6.17
CA VAL A 328 -3.22 -20.38 5.54
C VAL A 328 -3.43 -19.35 6.65
N SER A 329 -2.56 -18.35 6.71
CA SER A 329 -2.53 -17.34 7.78
C SER A 329 -3.51 -16.19 7.53
N SER A 330 -3.67 -15.78 6.28
CA SER A 330 -4.60 -14.71 5.87
C SER A 330 -4.86 -14.74 4.36
N TRP A 331 -5.73 -13.86 3.88
CA TRP A 331 -5.91 -13.57 2.46
C TRP A 331 -5.29 -12.22 2.11
N LEU A 332 -4.40 -12.19 1.11
CA LEU A 332 -3.93 -10.93 0.53
C LEU A 332 -5.00 -10.35 -0.40
N HIS A 333 -5.61 -11.20 -1.24
CA HIS A 333 -6.74 -10.85 -2.10
C HIS A 333 -7.77 -11.97 -2.09
N ARG A 334 -9.06 -11.63 -1.97
CA ARG A 334 -10.19 -12.55 -2.13
C ARG A 334 -11.38 -11.81 -2.74
N LEU A 335 -11.38 -11.66 -4.06
CA LEU A 335 -12.36 -10.86 -4.79
C LEU A 335 -13.08 -11.73 -5.83
N PRO A 336 -14.20 -12.38 -5.45
CA PRO A 336 -14.87 -13.36 -6.30
C PRO A 336 -15.49 -12.76 -7.57
N GLU A 337 -15.83 -11.48 -7.56
CA GLU A 337 -16.49 -10.79 -8.68
C GLU A 337 -15.52 -10.01 -9.59
N THR A 338 -14.22 -9.97 -9.24
CA THR A 338 -13.23 -9.20 -10.01
C THR A 338 -12.77 -9.98 -11.23
N LYS A 339 -12.94 -9.38 -12.41
CA LYS A 339 -12.41 -9.90 -13.67
C LYS A 339 -10.95 -9.48 -13.85
N ALA A 340 -10.06 -10.44 -14.12
CA ALA A 340 -8.63 -10.20 -14.32
C ALA A 340 -8.07 -11.02 -15.49
N ALA A 341 -6.90 -10.62 -15.99
CA ALA A 341 -6.12 -11.40 -16.94
C ALA A 341 -5.24 -12.42 -16.20
N PHE A 342 -5.17 -13.63 -16.74
CA PHE A 342 -4.39 -14.74 -16.22
C PHE A 342 -3.48 -15.31 -17.31
N ILE A 343 -2.32 -15.78 -16.90
CA ILE A 343 -1.40 -16.60 -17.69
C ILE A 343 -1.63 -18.06 -17.30
N LYS A 344 -1.88 -18.91 -18.29
CA LYS A 344 -1.90 -20.36 -18.13
C LYS A 344 -0.56 -20.92 -18.59
N LEU A 345 0.12 -21.63 -17.71
CA LEU A 345 1.35 -22.36 -18.00
C LEU A 345 1.03 -23.86 -18.04
N THR A 346 1.34 -24.51 -19.16
CA THR A 346 1.23 -25.97 -19.31
C THR A 346 2.62 -26.57 -19.23
N THR A 347 2.78 -27.61 -18.41
CA THR A 347 4.06 -28.33 -18.24
C THR A 347 4.08 -29.64 -19.02
N ASP A 348 5.28 -30.17 -19.27
CA ASP A 348 5.47 -31.44 -20.00
C ASP A 348 4.93 -32.65 -19.23
N HIS A 349 4.87 -32.56 -17.89
CA HIS A 349 4.43 -33.65 -17.03
C HIS A 349 2.93 -33.64 -16.71
N GLY A 350 2.16 -32.73 -17.31
CA GLY A 350 0.70 -32.68 -17.18
C GLY A 350 0.16 -31.51 -16.35
N PRO A 351 0.76 -31.10 -15.21
CA PRO A 351 0.29 -29.96 -14.44
C PRO A 351 0.14 -28.69 -15.27
N GLU A 352 -0.94 -27.97 -15.03
CA GLU A 352 -1.23 -26.67 -15.63
C GLU A 352 -1.64 -25.71 -14.52
N VAL A 353 -0.96 -24.57 -14.43
CA VAL A 353 -1.26 -23.57 -13.40
C VAL A 353 -1.67 -22.25 -14.05
N SER A 354 -2.67 -21.60 -13.47
CA SER A 354 -3.17 -20.31 -13.90
C SER A 354 -2.96 -19.25 -12.83
N MET A 355 -2.27 -18.17 -13.18
CA MET A 355 -1.99 -17.05 -12.26
C MET A 355 -1.90 -15.74 -13.01
N THR A 356 -2.11 -14.62 -12.33
CA THR A 356 -1.98 -13.28 -12.92
C THR A 356 -0.55 -13.03 -13.43
N PRO A 357 -0.34 -12.17 -14.44
CA PRO A 357 0.99 -11.89 -15.01
C PRO A 357 2.09 -11.57 -13.99
N GLN A 358 1.73 -10.86 -12.92
CA GLN A 358 2.66 -10.40 -11.88
C GLN A 358 2.76 -11.33 -10.67
N HIS A 359 2.24 -12.55 -10.78
CA HIS A 359 2.38 -13.54 -9.72
C HIS A 359 3.80 -14.11 -9.73
N PHE A 360 4.42 -14.25 -8.55
CA PHE A 360 5.75 -14.82 -8.46
C PHE A 360 5.71 -16.35 -8.51
N ILE A 361 6.53 -16.93 -9.37
CA ILE A 361 6.70 -18.38 -9.52
C ILE A 361 8.18 -18.73 -9.47
N TYR A 362 8.49 -19.91 -8.96
CA TYR A 362 9.86 -20.43 -8.93
C TYR A 362 10.24 -20.97 -10.30
N LYS A 363 11.15 -20.28 -10.98
CA LYS A 363 11.85 -20.77 -12.16
C LYS A 363 13.05 -21.57 -11.69
N ALA A 364 13.13 -22.82 -12.12
CA ALA A 364 14.28 -23.67 -11.87
C ALA A 364 15.28 -23.57 -13.02
N ASP A 365 16.58 -23.54 -12.72
CA ASP A 365 17.60 -23.89 -13.69
C ASP A 365 17.50 -25.39 -13.99
N CYS A 366 17.26 -25.72 -15.26
CA CYS A 366 17.03 -27.10 -15.70
C CYS A 366 18.22 -28.06 -15.47
N VAL A 367 19.39 -27.54 -15.08
CA VAL A 367 20.63 -28.30 -14.87
C VAL A 367 21.07 -28.25 -13.40
N THR A 368 21.10 -27.07 -12.79
CA THR A 368 21.63 -26.87 -11.43
C THR A 368 20.58 -27.01 -10.33
N GLU A 369 19.29 -27.04 -10.70
CA GLU A 369 18.14 -27.03 -9.78
C GLU A 369 18.04 -25.76 -8.91
N GLU A 370 18.83 -24.73 -9.24
CA GLU A 370 18.76 -23.44 -8.56
C GLU A 370 17.41 -22.77 -8.84
N LEU A 371 16.79 -22.22 -7.81
CA LEU A 371 15.46 -21.61 -7.90
C LEU A 371 15.57 -20.09 -7.89
N ASP A 372 15.10 -19.47 -8.97
CA ASP A 372 14.91 -18.04 -9.09
C ASP A 372 13.43 -17.68 -8.94
N LEU A 373 13.16 -16.58 -8.24
CA LEU A 373 11.82 -16.04 -8.09
C LEU A 373 11.56 -15.01 -9.20
N VAL A 374 10.64 -15.32 -10.12
CA VAL A 374 10.34 -14.49 -11.30
C VAL A 374 8.84 -14.24 -11.44
N TYR A 375 8.45 -13.22 -12.21
CA TYR A 375 7.04 -13.03 -12.56
C TYR A 375 6.57 -14.12 -13.54
N ALA A 376 5.29 -14.50 -13.45
CA ALA A 376 4.67 -15.45 -14.37
C ALA A 376 4.74 -14.99 -15.84
N GLU A 377 4.73 -13.67 -16.08
CA GLU A 377 4.91 -13.11 -17.43
C GLU A 377 6.33 -13.27 -17.98
N ASP A 378 7.33 -13.49 -17.12
CA ASP A 378 8.72 -13.71 -17.52
C ASP A 378 9.05 -15.19 -17.76
N ILE A 379 8.16 -16.11 -17.36
CA ILE A 379 8.27 -17.53 -17.73
C ILE A 379 7.97 -17.70 -19.22
N ASN A 380 8.84 -18.42 -19.91
CA ASN A 380 8.70 -18.74 -21.32
C ASN A 380 8.70 -20.25 -21.58
N LYS A 381 8.17 -20.65 -22.74
CA LYS A 381 8.29 -22.03 -23.21
C LYS A 381 9.76 -22.44 -23.25
N GLY A 382 10.08 -23.58 -22.64
CA GLY A 382 11.46 -24.08 -22.49
C GLY A 382 12.08 -23.80 -21.13
N ASP A 383 11.50 -22.92 -20.32
CA ASP A 383 11.92 -22.74 -18.92
C ASP A 383 11.47 -23.93 -18.06
N CYS A 384 12.18 -24.18 -16.96
CA CYS A 384 11.82 -25.21 -15.98
C CYS A 384 11.10 -24.61 -14.77
N VAL A 385 10.13 -25.36 -14.25
CA VAL A 385 9.39 -25.07 -13.01
C VAL A 385 9.32 -26.33 -12.14
N MET A 386 9.01 -26.17 -10.86
CA MET A 386 8.86 -27.28 -9.93
C MET A 386 7.41 -27.74 -9.86
N VAL A 387 7.17 -29.03 -10.05
CA VAL A 387 5.85 -29.66 -9.97
C VAL A 387 5.86 -30.87 -9.04
N LYS A 388 4.72 -31.17 -8.45
CA LYS A 388 4.52 -32.33 -7.60
C LYS A 388 4.32 -33.58 -8.44
N GLU A 389 5.21 -34.56 -8.28
CA GLU A 389 5.12 -35.86 -8.96
C GLU A 389 4.36 -36.88 -8.11
N THR A 390 4.70 -36.95 -6.82
CA THR A 390 4.02 -37.81 -5.84
C THR A 390 3.68 -37.01 -4.59
N GLU A 391 3.03 -37.63 -3.61
CA GLU A 391 2.73 -36.99 -2.32
C GLU A 391 3.98 -36.49 -1.56
N LYS A 392 5.19 -36.94 -1.94
CA LYS A 392 6.41 -36.72 -1.16
C LYS A 392 7.51 -35.95 -1.88
N ASN A 393 7.39 -35.70 -3.18
CA ASN A 393 8.47 -35.08 -3.95
C ASN A 393 7.95 -34.05 -4.97
N LEU A 394 8.78 -33.01 -5.14
CA LEU A 394 8.74 -32.13 -6.30
C LEU A 394 9.78 -32.61 -7.31
N ILE A 395 9.48 -32.42 -8.59
CA ILE A 395 10.39 -32.63 -9.71
C ILE A 395 10.42 -31.38 -10.57
N MET A 396 11.51 -31.19 -11.32
CA MET A 396 11.56 -30.17 -12.36
C MET A 396 10.83 -30.66 -13.61
N THR A 397 10.14 -29.75 -14.27
CA THR A 397 9.52 -30.01 -15.57
C THR A 397 9.60 -28.79 -16.46
N VAL A 398 9.60 -29.02 -17.77
CA VAL A 398 9.69 -27.95 -18.77
C VAL A 398 8.29 -27.38 -19.06
N VAL A 399 8.20 -26.06 -19.19
CA VAL A 399 7.01 -25.38 -19.68
C VAL A 399 6.88 -25.58 -21.18
N THR A 400 5.80 -26.22 -21.63
CA THR A 400 5.55 -26.57 -23.03
C THR A 400 4.67 -25.56 -23.76
N ALA A 401 3.82 -24.85 -23.02
CA ALA A 401 2.96 -23.79 -23.57
C ALA A 401 2.67 -22.70 -22.53
N LYS A 402 2.40 -21.50 -23.05
CA LYS A 402 1.96 -20.32 -22.30
C LYS A 402 0.84 -19.64 -23.08
N SER A 403 -0.26 -19.31 -22.41
CA SER A 403 -1.37 -18.55 -22.99
C SER A 403 -1.93 -17.53 -22.01
N THR A 404 -2.68 -16.56 -22.52
CA THR A 404 -3.34 -15.54 -21.70
C THR A 404 -4.84 -15.62 -21.90
N PHE A 405 -5.60 -15.51 -20.81
CA PHE A 405 -7.07 -15.51 -20.82
C PHE A 405 -7.61 -14.58 -19.73
N TYR A 406 -8.92 -14.35 -19.73
CA TYR A 406 -9.59 -13.56 -18.70
C TYR A 406 -10.56 -14.43 -17.92
N GLU A 407 -10.56 -14.27 -16.61
CA GLU A 407 -11.47 -14.98 -15.71
C GLU A 407 -11.96 -14.08 -14.58
N THR A 408 -13.08 -14.46 -13.97
CA THR A 408 -13.70 -13.77 -12.85
C THR A 408 -13.40 -14.53 -11.55
N GLY A 409 -12.87 -13.80 -10.57
CA GLY A 409 -12.46 -14.32 -9.28
C GLY A 409 -10.93 -14.33 -9.16
N VAL A 410 -10.41 -13.52 -8.25
CA VAL A 410 -8.97 -13.44 -7.95
C VAL A 410 -8.73 -13.78 -6.48
N TYR A 411 -7.79 -14.69 -6.25
CA TYR A 411 -7.52 -15.26 -4.93
C TYR A 411 -6.02 -15.32 -4.68
N ALA A 412 -5.56 -14.76 -3.57
CA ALA A 412 -4.16 -14.78 -3.16
C ALA A 412 -4.09 -15.14 -1.67
N PRO A 413 -3.99 -16.44 -1.32
CA PRO A 413 -3.81 -16.84 0.06
C PRO A 413 -2.39 -16.53 0.52
N MET A 414 -2.23 -16.23 1.81
CA MET A 414 -0.94 -16.16 2.47
C MET A 414 -0.77 -17.40 3.35
N THR A 415 0.36 -18.09 3.23
CA THR A 415 0.73 -19.21 4.10
C THR A 415 1.80 -18.79 5.11
N GLU A 416 1.97 -19.53 6.21
CA GLU A 416 3.01 -19.24 7.21
C GLU A 416 4.45 -19.34 6.66
N THR A 417 4.65 -20.16 5.62
CA THR A 417 5.92 -20.33 4.92
C THR A 417 6.08 -19.34 3.76
N GLY A 418 4.96 -18.84 3.23
CA GLY A 418 4.89 -17.88 2.14
C GLY A 418 5.13 -18.47 0.76
N ASP A 419 4.91 -19.77 0.63
CA ASP A 419 4.90 -20.58 -0.57
C ASP A 419 3.72 -21.57 -0.49
N LEU A 420 3.26 -22.04 -1.64
CA LEU A 420 2.29 -23.14 -1.69
C LEU A 420 2.37 -23.92 -3.01
N ILE A 421 1.72 -25.07 -3.04
CA ILE A 421 1.54 -25.85 -4.27
C ILE A 421 0.11 -25.67 -4.78
N VAL A 422 -0.03 -25.10 -5.97
CA VAL A 422 -1.30 -24.85 -6.68
C VAL A 422 -1.32 -25.58 -8.00
N ASP A 423 -2.38 -26.35 -8.26
CA ASP A 423 -2.51 -27.20 -9.45
C ASP A 423 -1.28 -28.10 -9.66
N ASP A 424 -0.76 -28.63 -8.55
CA ASP A 424 0.48 -29.41 -8.48
C ASP A 424 1.74 -28.66 -8.94
N VAL A 425 1.72 -27.34 -9.07
CA VAL A 425 2.89 -26.48 -9.35
C VAL A 425 3.30 -25.70 -8.11
N TYR A 426 4.60 -25.65 -7.83
CA TYR A 426 5.14 -24.91 -6.69
C TYR A 426 5.25 -23.41 -6.99
N ALA A 427 4.58 -22.58 -6.20
CA ALA A 427 4.44 -21.15 -6.40
C ALA A 427 4.65 -20.35 -5.11
N SER A 428 4.93 -19.06 -5.25
CA SER A 428 5.15 -18.16 -4.12
C SER A 428 3.84 -17.51 -3.68
N CYS A 429 3.63 -17.35 -2.37
CA CYS A 429 2.54 -16.52 -1.84
C CYS A 429 2.95 -15.04 -1.71
N HIS A 430 4.21 -14.70 -1.97
CA HIS A 430 4.75 -13.34 -1.85
C HIS A 430 4.62 -12.56 -3.15
N ASN A 431 4.50 -11.24 -3.00
CA ASN A 431 4.47 -10.23 -4.06
C ASN A 431 5.77 -9.42 -4.17
N VAL A 432 6.87 -9.86 -3.54
CA VAL A 432 8.17 -9.16 -3.54
C VAL A 432 9.31 -10.19 -3.57
N ILE A 433 10.28 -9.99 -4.49
CA ILE A 433 11.61 -10.61 -4.40
C ILE A 433 12.20 -10.17 -3.07
N LYS A 434 12.52 -11.11 -2.16
CA LYS A 434 13.34 -10.81 -0.99
C LYS A 434 14.76 -10.43 -1.44
N THR A 435 14.95 -9.19 -1.90
CA THR A 435 16.27 -8.59 -2.05
C THR A 435 16.74 -8.17 -0.67
N ASN A 436 17.14 -9.15 0.17
CA ASN A 436 17.99 -8.92 1.33
C ASN A 436 18.68 -10.23 1.74
N THR A 437 19.76 -10.56 1.02
CA THR A 437 20.75 -11.58 1.39
C THR A 437 21.32 -11.38 2.80
N LEU A 438 21.26 -10.16 3.34
CA LEU A 438 21.71 -9.85 4.70
C LEU A 438 20.74 -10.35 5.79
N SER A 439 19.43 -10.18 5.62
CA SER A 439 18.43 -10.60 6.62
C SER A 439 18.36 -12.12 6.75
N HIS A 440 18.48 -12.85 5.64
CA HIS A 440 18.56 -14.30 5.64
C HIS A 440 19.85 -14.81 6.28
N THR A 441 21.00 -14.19 5.97
CA THR A 441 22.27 -14.58 6.61
C THR A 441 22.22 -14.34 8.11
N PHE A 442 21.66 -13.22 8.56
CA PHE A 442 21.52 -12.90 9.98
C PHE A 442 20.52 -13.82 10.69
N LEU A 443 19.33 -14.06 10.13
CA LEU A 443 18.34 -14.97 10.70
C LEU A 443 18.86 -16.42 10.72
N ASN A 444 19.57 -16.85 9.68
CA ASN A 444 20.22 -18.17 9.62
C ASN A 444 21.36 -18.27 10.65
N LEU A 445 22.16 -17.22 10.83
CA LEU A 445 23.21 -17.19 11.84
C LEU A 445 22.62 -17.19 13.25
N ALA A 446 21.57 -16.40 13.49
CA ALA A 446 20.89 -16.29 14.78
C ALA A 446 20.18 -17.60 15.15
N THR A 447 19.51 -18.26 14.20
CA THR A 447 18.86 -19.55 14.41
C THR A 447 19.88 -20.68 14.58
N ALA A 448 20.97 -20.70 13.81
CA ALA A 448 22.07 -21.65 14.00
C ALA A 448 22.76 -21.46 15.35
N MET A 449 22.95 -20.21 15.78
CA MET A 449 23.51 -19.88 17.09
C MET A 449 22.53 -20.28 18.21
N GLN A 450 21.22 -20.03 18.07
CA GLN A 450 20.21 -20.50 19.02
C GLN A 450 20.15 -22.02 19.11
N GLN A 451 20.25 -22.75 18.00
CA GLN A 451 20.26 -24.22 18.01
C GLN A 451 21.52 -24.78 18.68
N LYS A 452 22.67 -24.12 18.49
CA LYS A 452 23.94 -24.51 19.12
C LYS A 452 23.96 -24.16 20.60
N VAL A 453 23.40 -23.01 20.98
CA VAL A 453 23.22 -22.60 22.38
C VAL A 453 22.24 -23.53 23.08
N ARG A 454 21.13 -23.93 22.42
CA ARG A 454 20.19 -24.94 22.94
C ARG A 454 20.81 -26.34 23.04
N SER A 455 21.70 -26.74 22.14
CA SER A 455 22.37 -28.05 22.25
C SER A 455 23.47 -28.08 23.32
N ILE A 456 24.09 -26.92 23.60
CA ILE A 456 25.11 -26.76 24.65
C ILE A 456 24.45 -26.60 26.03
N LEU A 457 23.40 -25.77 26.16
CA LEU A 457 22.67 -25.55 27.42
C LEU A 457 21.64 -26.66 27.71
N GLY A 458 21.15 -27.36 26.70
CA GLY A 458 20.31 -28.56 26.89
C GLY A 458 21.05 -29.73 27.54
N PHE A 459 22.37 -29.63 27.71
CA PHE A 459 23.18 -30.56 28.50
C PHE A 459 23.24 -30.17 30.00
N PHE A 460 22.75 -28.98 30.36
CA PHE A 460 22.84 -28.40 31.71
C PHE A 460 21.49 -27.87 32.19
N GLU A 461 20.44 -28.69 32.28
CA GLU A 461 19.29 -28.32 33.13
C GLU A 461 18.45 -29.53 33.58
N GLU A 462 19.04 -30.32 34.48
CA GLU A 462 18.28 -30.82 35.62
C GLU A 462 18.45 -29.75 36.71
N THR A 463 17.33 -29.14 37.14
CA THR A 463 17.21 -28.10 38.20
C THR A 463 17.34 -26.62 37.78
N GLY A 464 16.19 -25.92 37.80
CA GLY A 464 16.09 -24.57 38.38
C GLY A 464 16.21 -23.36 37.45
N HIS A 465 15.04 -22.83 37.05
CA HIS A 465 14.76 -21.53 36.42
C HIS A 465 15.85 -20.44 36.50
N LEU A 466 16.23 -19.90 35.34
CA LEU A 466 16.64 -18.49 35.15
C LEU A 466 16.18 -17.95 33.75
N PRO A 467 16.09 -16.62 33.56
CA PRO A 467 15.02 -15.97 32.82
C PRO A 467 15.40 -15.69 31.37
N ALA A 468 14.54 -16.10 30.44
CA ALA A 468 14.57 -15.64 29.05
C ALA A 468 13.78 -14.33 28.95
N SER A 469 14.38 -13.20 29.28
CA SER A 469 13.85 -11.89 28.88
C SER A 469 14.66 -11.31 27.72
N SER A 470 13.94 -10.65 26.82
CA SER A 470 14.42 -9.93 25.63
C SER A 470 15.56 -8.93 25.90
N GLU A 471 15.80 -8.54 27.15
CA GLU A 471 16.87 -7.61 27.53
C GLU A 471 18.29 -8.16 27.32
N PHE A 472 18.50 -9.48 27.41
CA PHE A 472 19.83 -10.05 27.15
C PHE A 472 20.22 -9.93 25.68
N PHE A 473 19.26 -10.11 24.77
CA PHE A 473 19.50 -10.05 23.33
C PHE A 473 19.56 -8.61 22.80
N LEU A 474 18.80 -7.68 23.41
CA LEU A 474 18.87 -6.26 23.04
C LEU A 474 20.23 -5.63 23.41
N ASN A 475 20.83 -6.01 24.54
CA ASN A 475 22.15 -5.51 24.94
C ASN A 475 23.31 -5.98 24.02
N ILE A 476 23.14 -7.08 23.27
CA ILE A 476 24.16 -7.55 22.32
C ILE A 476 24.13 -6.75 21.01
N ILE A 477 22.98 -6.17 20.64
CA ILE A 477 22.85 -5.34 19.44
C ILE A 477 23.64 -4.03 19.62
N ASP A 478 23.62 -3.45 20.84
CA ASP A 478 24.39 -2.24 21.17
C ASP A 478 25.91 -2.46 21.18
N VAL A 479 26.37 -3.71 21.35
CA VAL A 479 27.81 -4.06 21.32
C VAL A 479 28.33 -4.30 19.89
N LEU A 480 27.44 -4.67 18.95
CA LEU A 480 27.81 -5.05 17.58
C LEU A 480 27.64 -3.94 16.55
N LEU A 481 26.92 -2.86 16.87
CA LEU A 481 26.83 -1.67 16.02
C LEU A 481 27.95 -0.68 16.39
N PRO A 482 28.88 -0.37 15.47
CA PRO A 482 29.93 0.58 15.77
C PRO A 482 29.32 1.99 15.92
N HIS A 483 29.40 2.57 17.11
CA HIS A 483 29.17 3.99 17.31
C HIS A 483 30.21 4.77 16.49
N LYS A 484 29.77 5.44 15.42
CA LYS A 484 30.53 6.52 14.81
C LYS A 484 30.37 7.77 15.67
N TYR A 485 31.48 8.23 16.25
CA TYR A 485 31.64 9.59 16.74
C TYR A 485 31.58 10.61 15.60
#